data_AF-A0A497KHU8-F1
#
_entry.id   AF-A0A497KHU8-F1
#
_cell.length_a   1.000
_cell.length_b   1.000
_cell.length_c   1.000
_cell.angle_alpha   90.00
_cell.angle_beta   90.00
_cell.angle_gamma   90.00
#
_symmetry.space_group_name_H-M   'P 1'
#
loop_
_entity.id
_entity.type
_entity.pdbx_description
1 polymer ?
#
loop_
_entity_poly.entity_id
_entity_poly.type
_entity_poly.pdbx_seq_one_letter_code
_entity_poly.pdbx_strand_id
1 'polypeptide(L)' 'MAAIKGQPKPWKLETVEELKRILTKYPVIAIVSFRGVPASQMQEIRRKYRDKFLLKVAKNTLLEKAIESLNEEYG' A
#
# COMPACT_ATOMS: atom_id res chain seq x y z
N MET A 1 -22.66 -11.66 16.47
CA MET A 1 -21.62 -10.63 16.65
C MET A 1 -21.99 -9.40 15.82
N ALA A 2 -22.56 -8.38 16.46
CA ALA A 2 -22.98 -7.15 15.79
C ALA A 2 -21.75 -6.37 15.33
N ALA A 3 -21.68 -6.04 14.03
CA ALA A 3 -20.65 -5.16 13.51
C ALA A 3 -20.84 -3.75 14.09
N ILE A 4 -19.93 -3.34 14.96
CA ILE A 4 -19.95 -2.02 15.59
C ILE A 4 -19.65 -0.98 14.51
N LYS A 5 -20.61 -0.09 14.27
CA LYS A 5 -20.56 0.98 13.28
C LYS A 5 -19.37 1.90 13.60
N GLY A 6 -18.28 1.76 12.84
CA GLY A 6 -17.06 2.59 13.00
C GLY A 6 -15.77 1.80 13.23
N GLN A 7 -15.83 0.51 13.54
CA GLN A 7 -14.61 -0.27 13.72
C GLN A 7 -13.96 -0.56 12.34
N PRO A 8 -12.68 -0.24 12.12
CA PRO A 8 -12.01 -0.59 10.88
C PRO A 8 -12.00 -2.12 10.73
N LYS A 9 -12.48 -2.60 9.57
CA LYS A 9 -12.41 -4.03 9.25
C LYS A 9 -10.97 -4.52 9.40
N PRO A 10 -10.74 -5.76 9.88
CA PRO A 10 -9.40 -6.29 10.14
C PRO A 10 -8.43 -6.13 8.96
N TRP A 11 -8.90 -6.38 7.73
CA TRP A 11 -8.09 -6.25 6.51
C TRP A 11 -7.49 -4.85 6.32
N LYS A 12 -8.12 -3.78 6.84
CA LYS A 12 -7.59 -2.42 6.73
C LYS A 12 -6.38 -2.22 7.63
N LEU A 13 -6.41 -2.78 8.84
CA LEU A 13 -5.28 -2.74 9.77
C LEU A 13 -4.12 -3.55 9.21
N GLU A 14 -4.40 -4.78 8.75
CA GLU A 14 -3.40 -5.65 8.12
C GLU A 14 -2.73 -4.97 6.91
N THR A 15 -3.53 -4.29 6.07
CA THR A 15 -3.00 -3.56 4.91
C THR A 15 -2.08 -2.40 5.35
N VAL A 16 -2.47 -1.64 6.37
CA VAL A 16 -1.65 -0.53 6.89
C VAL A 16 -0.33 -1.06 7.43
N GLU A 17 -0.35 -2.17 8.17
CA GLU A 17 0.86 -2.78 8.72
C GLU A 17 1.75 -3.40 7.64
N GLU A 18 1.18 -4.01 6.61
CA GLU A 18 1.92 -4.46 5.43
C GLU A 18 2.59 -3.28 4.73
N LEU A 19 1.88 -2.16 4.55
CA LEU A 19 2.44 -0.94 3.96
C LEU A 19 3.58 -0.39 4.81
N LYS A 20 3.41 -0.31 6.14
CA LYS A 20 4.49 0.10 7.05
C LYS A 20 5.75 -0.75 6.83
N ARG A 21 5.60 -2.08 6.78
CA ARG A 21 6.72 -3.01 6.55
C ARG A 21 7.40 -2.79 5.20
N ILE A 22 6.64 -2.52 4.14
CA ILE A 22 7.21 -2.22 2.83
C ILE A 22 7.98 -0.90 2.88
N LEU A 23 7.40 0.12 3.52
CA LEU A 23 8.01 1.45 3.63
C LEU A 23 9.33 1.44 4.42
N THR A 24 9.45 0.59 5.45
CA THR A 24 10.68 0.49 6.25
C THR A 24 11.70 -0.49 5.68
N LYS A 25 11.25 -1.52 4.96
CA LYS A 25 12.13 -2.57 4.40
C LYS A 25 12.93 -2.09 3.18
N TYR A 26 12.34 -1.25 2.32
CA TYR A 26 12.99 -0.83 1.07
C TYR A 26 13.54 0.59 1.20
N PRO A 27 14.82 0.82 0.83
CA PRO A 27 15.43 2.14 0.95
C PRO A 27 14.91 3.16 -0.08
N VAL A 28 14.36 2.69 -1.20
CA VAL A 28 13.85 3.54 -2.28
C VAL A 28 12.42 3.14 -2.60
N ILE A 29 11.54 4.14 -2.64
CA ILE A 29 10.10 3.96 -2.84
C ILE A 29 9.62 4.96 -3.87
N ALA A 30 8.85 4.49 -4.84
CA ALA A 30 8.23 5.32 -5.86
C ALA A 30 6.70 5.25 -5.72
N ILE A 31 6.06 6.41 -5.54
CA ILE A 31 4.61 6.53 -5.53
C ILE A 31 4.18 7.04 -6.90
N VAL A 32 3.35 6.27 -7.59
CA VAL A 32 2.87 6.60 -8.95
C VAL A 32 1.35 6.56 -9.02
N SER A 33 0.76 7.51 -9.75
CA SER A 33 -0.65 7.47 -10.11
C SER A 33 -0.83 6.59 -11.33
N PHE A 34 -1.67 5.56 -11.23
CA PHE A 34 -2.01 4.68 -12.33
C PHE A 34 -3.42 4.93 -12.89
N ARG A 35 -4.04 6.06 -12.54
CA ARG A 35 -5.37 6.43 -13.03
C ARG A 35 -5.32 6.54 -14.57
N GLY A 36 -6.16 5.76 -15.26
CA GLY A 36 -6.20 5.71 -16.72
C GLY A 36 -5.28 4.66 -17.35
N VAL A 37 -4.51 3.90 -16.57
CA VAL A 37 -3.72 2.78 -17.08
C VAL A 37 -4.61 1.54 -17.25
N PRO A 38 -4.76 1.00 -18.48
CA PRO A 38 -5.52 -0.21 -18.71
C PRO A 38 -4.95 -1.42 -17.95
N ALA A 39 -5.84 -2.36 -17.60
CA ALA A 39 -5.44 -3.58 -16.90
C ALA A 39 -4.38 -4.39 -17.67
N SER A 40 -4.44 -4.41 -19.01
CA SER A 40 -3.47 -5.09 -19.86
C SER A 40 -2.05 -4.54 -19.70
N GLN A 41 -1.89 -3.21 -19.70
CA GLN A 41 -0.61 -2.55 -19.46
C GLN A 41 -0.10 -2.84 -18.05
N MET A 42 -0.98 -2.81 -17.05
CA MET A 42 -0.61 -3.12 -15.67
C MET A 42 -0.10 -4.56 -15.51
N GLN A 43 -0.74 -5.50 -16.21
CA GLN A 43 -0.31 -6.89 -16.23
C GLN A 43 1.03 -7.05 -16.95
N GLU A 44 1.26 -6.33 -18.05
CA GLU A 44 2.53 -6.35 -18.76
C GLU A 44 3.67 -5.82 -17.88
N ILE A 45 3.47 -4.69 -17.20
CA ILE A 45 4.42 -4.14 -16.22
C ILE A 45 4.69 -5.19 -15.13
N ARG A 46 3.65 -5.80 -14.55
CA ARG A 46 3.81 -6.85 -13.53
C ARG A 46 4.59 -8.07 -14.04
N ARG A 47 4.45 -8.46 -15.30
CA ARG A 47 5.21 -9.56 -15.91
C ARG A 47 6.65 -9.17 -16.16
N LYS A 48 6.89 -8.02 -16.76
CA LYS A 48 8.21 -7.53 -17.17
C LYS A 48 9.12 -7.22 -15.98
N TYR A 49 8.54 -6.83 -14.85
CA TYR A 49 9.30 -6.35 -13.69
C TYR A 49 9.14 -7.22 -12.43
N ARG A 50 8.60 -8.43 -12.56
CA ARG A 50 8.34 -9.36 -11.45
C ARG A 50 9.57 -9.56 -10.54
N ASP A 51 10.75 -9.63 -11.13
CA ASP A 51 12.00 -9.93 -10.41
C ASP A 51 12.83 -8.67 -10.09
N LYS A 52 12.36 -7.48 -10.49
CA LYS A 52 13.12 -6.23 -10.36
C LYS A 52 12.61 -5.33 -9.25
N PHE A 53 11.30 -5.27 -9.02
CA PHE A 53 10.74 -4.45 -7.93
C PHE A 53 9.40 -4.97 -7.44
N LEU A 54 9.09 -4.66 -6.19
CA LEU A 54 7.79 -4.95 -5.59
C LEU A 54 6.77 -3.90 -6.03
N LEU A 55 5.78 -4.30 -6.84
CA LEU A 55 4.66 -3.44 -7.22
C LEU A 55 3.43 -3.72 -6.35
N LYS A 56 3.08 -2.77 -5.49
CA LYS A 56 1.86 -2.82 -4.67
C LYS A 56 0.91 -1.70 -5.07
N VAL A 57 -0.36 -2.05 -5.27
CA VAL A 57 -1.45 -1.09 -5.43
C VAL A 57 -2.17 -1.01 -4.10
N ALA A 58 -2.26 0.20 -3.54
CA ALA A 58 -2.92 0.46 -2.27
C ALA A 58 -3.86 1.66 -2.39
N LYS A 59 -4.83 1.73 -1.48
CA LYS A 59 -5.71 2.89 -1.38
C LYS A 59 -4.95 4.06 -0.75
N ASN A 60 -5.04 5.25 -1.34
CA ASN A 60 -4.36 6.47 -0.87
C ASN A 60 -4.55 6.69 0.64
N THR A 61 -5.80 6.62 1.12
CA THR A 61 -6.12 6.83 2.54
C THR A 61 -5.44 5.82 3.49
N LEU A 62 -5.13 4.60 3.01
CA LEU A 62 -4.42 3.60 3.83
C LEU A 62 -2.90 3.85 3.80
N LEU A 63 -2.38 4.30 2.67
CA LEU A 63 -0.98 4.68 2.53
C LEU A 63 -0.67 5.92 3.39
N GLU A 64 -1.52 6.94 3.36
CA GLU A 64 -1.41 8.14 4.20
C GLU A 64 -1.37 7.77 5.68
N LYS A 65 -2.32 6.95 6.15
CA LYS A 65 -2.34 6.46 7.55
C LYS A 65 -1.09 5.67 7.92
N ALA A 66 -0.53 4.89 7.00
CA ALA A 66 0.69 4.14 7.24
C ALA A 66 1.90 5.08 7.40
N ILE A 67 2.00 6.11 6.56
CA ILE A 67 3.06 7.12 6.62
C ILE A 67 2.93 7.98 7.87
N GLU A 68 1.74 8.49 8.18
CA GLU A 68 1.45 9.28 9.39
C GLU A 68 1.85 8.51 10.65
N SER A 69 1.40 7.26 10.75
CA SER A 69 1.73 6.40 11.88
C SER A 69 3.20 5.97 11.95
N LEU A 70 3.97 6.06 10.86
CA LEU A 70 5.43 5.90 10.91
C LEU A 70 6.10 7.19 11.37
N ASN A 71 5.66 8.36 10.87
CA ASN A 71 6.21 9.64 11.28
C ASN A 71 6.02 9.89 12.79
N GLU A 72 4.89 9.49 13.37
CA GLU A 72 4.66 9.55 14.82
C GLU A 72 5.60 8.61 15.62
N GLU A 73 6.03 7.51 15.00
CA GLU A 73 6.88 6.49 15.63
C GLU A 73 8.38 6.84 15.52
N TYR A 74 8.76 7.66 14.53
CA TYR A 74 10.11 8.24 14.36
C TYR A 74 10.25 9.65 14.95
N GLY A 75 9.17 10.23 15.49
CA GLY A 75 9.12 11.56 16.10
C GLY A 75 9.64 11.60 17.54
#